data_AF-A0A938XXF6-F1
#
_entry.id   AF-A0A938XXF6-F1
#
_cell.length_a   1.000
_cell.length_b   1.000
_cell.length_c   1.000
_cell.angle_alpha   90.00
_cell.angle_beta   90.00
_cell.angle_gamma   90.00
#
_symmetry.space_group_name_H-M   'P 1'
#
loop_
_entity.id
_entity.type
_entity.pdbx_description
1 polymer ?
#
loop_
_entity_poly.entity_id
_entity_poly.type
_entity_poly.pdbx_seq_one_letter_code
_entity_poly.pdbx_strand_id
1 'polypeptide(L)'
;MQAQEISVLLTKYAEQMTAKRWADFIRQLEQKGLYMVIETDTNGRMMSPLGGLMPIPCKNETFHICTVEELEQRGLAVGHHILVKARNKTEAANG
;
A
#
# COMPACT_ATOMS: atom_id res chain seq x y z
N MET A 1 -10.78 10.88 -15.48
CA MET A 1 -9.85 9.79 -15.13
C MET A 1 -10.34 9.19 -13.83
N GLN A 2 -10.77 7.94 -13.86
CA GLN A 2 -11.40 7.28 -12.71
C GLN A 2 -10.31 6.81 -11.73
N ALA A 3 -10.60 6.79 -10.42
CA ALA A 3 -9.64 6.41 -9.37
C ALA A 3 -8.99 5.02 -9.60
N GLN A 4 -9.72 4.11 -10.26
CA GLN A 4 -9.22 2.81 -10.69
C GLN A 4 -8.13 2.89 -11.76
N GLU A 5 -8.24 3.77 -12.75
CA GLU A 5 -7.22 3.94 -13.80
C GLU A 5 -5.91 4.46 -13.21
N ILE A 6 -6.02 5.39 -12.23
CA ILE A 6 -4.87 5.94 -11.50
C ILE A 6 -4.19 4.86 -10.66
N SER A 7 -4.99 4.00 -10.01
CA SER A 7 -4.51 2.89 -9.17
C SER A 7 -3.68 1.87 -9.98
N VAL A 8 -4.12 1.52 -11.19
CA VAL A 8 -3.40 0.60 -12.09
C VAL A 8 -2.08 1.21 -12.56
N LEU A 9 -2.08 2.50 -12.93
CA LEU A 9 -0.86 3.19 -13.35
C LEU A 9 0.15 3.31 -12.20
N LEU A 10 -0.30 3.66 -10.99
CA LEU A 10 0.56 3.71 -9.80
C LEU A 10 1.25 2.38 -9.55
N THR A 11 0.49 1.28 -9.56
CA THR A 11 1.04 -0.06 -9.35
C THR A 11 2.17 -0.38 -10.35
N LYS A 12 2.05 0.10 -11.60
CA LYS A 12 3.05 -0.13 -12.64
C LYS A 12 4.28 0.79 -12.56
N TYR A 13 4.11 2.02 -12.10
CA TYR A 13 5.16 3.06 -12.17
C TYR A 13 5.71 3.48 -10.79
N ALA A 14 5.17 2.93 -9.70
CA ALA A 14 5.56 3.24 -8.32
C ALA A 14 7.08 3.12 -8.08
N GLU A 15 7.70 2.07 -8.60
CA GLU A 15 9.14 1.81 -8.43
C GLU A 15 10.03 2.83 -9.15
N GLN A 16 9.49 3.56 -10.14
CA GLN A 16 10.23 4.56 -10.92
C GLN A 16 10.04 5.99 -10.38
N MET A 17 9.21 6.16 -9.36
CA MET A 17 8.95 7.46 -8.75
C MET A 17 10.03 7.80 -7.72
N THR A 18 10.57 9.01 -7.83
CA THR A 18 11.46 9.56 -6.81
C THR A 18 10.68 9.97 -5.56
N ALA A 19 11.36 10.08 -4.41
CA ALA A 19 10.74 10.51 -3.15
C ALA A 19 10.01 11.88 -3.28
N LYS A 20 10.59 12.82 -4.03
CA LYS A 20 9.95 14.12 -4.30
C LYS A 20 8.64 13.96 -5.08
N ARG A 21 8.63 13.13 -6.13
CA ARG A 21 7.42 12.87 -6.92
C ARG A 21 6.34 12.19 -6.10
N TRP A 22 6.72 11.30 -5.18
CA TRP A 22 5.79 10.71 -4.23
C TRP A 22 5.16 11.75 -3.31
N ALA A 23 5.95 12.63 -2.71
CA ALA A 23 5.43 13.69 -1.83
C ALA A 23 4.46 14.63 -2.57
N ASP A 24 4.82 15.06 -3.79
CA ASP A 24 3.97 15.90 -4.62
C ASP A 24 2.67 15.19 -5.03
N PHE A 25 2.74 13.88 -5.28
CA PHE A 25 1.60 13.06 -5.65
C PHE A 25 0.62 12.89 -4.47
N ILE A 26 1.12 12.54 -3.28
CA ILE A 26 0.33 12.42 -2.05
C ILE A 26 -0.41 13.73 -1.76
N ARG A 27 0.30 14.86 -1.81
CA ARG A 27 -0.31 16.18 -1.58
C ARG A 27 -1.45 16.49 -2.55
N GLN A 28 -1.31 16.08 -3.82
CA GLN A 28 -2.35 16.26 -4.83
C GLN A 28 -3.58 15.38 -4.58
N LEU A 29 -3.41 14.20 -4.00
CA LEU A 29 -4.53 13.35 -3.59
C LEU A 29 -5.30 13.99 -2.44
N GLU A 30 -4.60 14.44 -1.39
CA GLU A 30 -5.21 15.08 -0.22
C GLU A 30 -6.01 16.32 -0.61
N GLN A 31 -5.46 17.16 -1.50
CA GLN A 31 -6.14 18.35 -2.04
C GLN A 31 -7.44 18.02 -2.79
N LYS A 32 -7.60 16.79 -3.24
CA LYS A 32 -8.78 16.29 -3.98
C LYS A 32 -9.70 15.45 -3.09
N GLY A 33 -9.43 15.34 -1.79
CA GLY A 33 -10.18 14.45 -0.88
C GLY A 33 -10.00 12.98 -1.22
N LEU A 34 -8.87 12.64 -1.84
CA LEU A 34 -8.51 11.27 -2.21
C LEU A 34 -7.39 10.77 -1.31
N TYR A 35 -7.43 9.48 -1.02
CA TYR A 35 -6.50 8.81 -0.14
C TYR A 35 -5.96 7.57 -0.80
N MET A 36 -4.77 7.16 -0.38
CA MET A 36 -4.09 6.01 -0.94
C MET A 36 -4.08 4.89 0.09
N VAL A 37 -4.56 3.73 -0.32
CA VAL A 37 -4.50 2.49 0.45
C VAL A 37 -3.57 1.53 -0.28
N ILE A 38 -2.50 1.10 0.38
CA ILE A 38 -1.56 0.11 -0.14
C ILE A 38 -1.89 -1.22 0.52
N GLU A 39 -2.30 -2.21 -0.26
CA GLU A 39 -2.43 -3.59 0.21
C GLU A 39 -1.15 -4.37 -0.13
N THR A 40 -0.50 -4.94 0.88
CA THR A 40 0.75 -5.69 0.75
C THR A 40 0.65 -7.04 1.44
N ASP A 41 1.35 -8.05 0.94
CA ASP A 41 1.43 -9.39 1.53
C ASP A 41 2.52 -9.51 2.62
N THR A 42 3.34 -8.47 2.78
CA THR A 42 4.41 -8.41 3.78
C THR A 42 4.21 -7.23 4.71
N ASN A 43 4.72 -7.32 5.94
CA ASN A 43 4.79 -6.18 6.86
C ASN A 43 5.92 -5.19 6.50
N GLY A 44 6.44 -5.25 5.27
CA GLY A 44 7.55 -4.44 4.78
C GLY A 44 8.90 -4.76 5.44
N ARG A 45 8.99 -5.84 6.24
CA ARG A 45 10.19 -6.19 7.01
C ARG A 45 10.44 -7.70 7.01
N MET A 46 11.71 -8.11 7.02
CA MET A 46 12.11 -9.50 7.22
C MET A 46 13.23 -9.60 8.25
N MET A 47 13.33 -10.74 8.93
CA MET A 47 14.47 -11.00 9.81
C MET A 47 15.75 -11.13 8.98
N SER A 48 16.78 -10.40 9.38
CA SER A 48 18.11 -10.50 8.80
C SER A 48 18.79 -11.81 9.22
N PRO A 49 19.58 -12.45 8.33
CA PRO A 49 20.47 -13.54 8.70
C PRO A 49 21.48 -13.17 9.80
N LEU A 50 21.77 -11.87 9.98
CA LEU A 50 22.67 -11.34 11.01
C LEU A 50 21.93 -10.85 12.26
N GLY A 51 20.61 -11.06 12.34
CA GLY A 51 19.74 -10.51 13.38
C GLY A 51 19.24 -9.10 13.07
N GLY A 52 18.07 -8.74 13.62
CA GLY A 52 17.38 -7.47 13.35
C GLY A 52 16.41 -7.53 12.16
N LEU A 53 15.66 -6.45 11.96
CA LEU A 53 14.67 -6.32 10.89
C LEU A 53 15.26 -5.53 9.71
N MET A 54 15.21 -6.10 8.51
CA MET A 54 15.56 -5.43 7.26
C MET A 54 14.30 -5.11 6.44
N PRO A 55 14.25 -3.97 5.73
CA PRO A 55 13.18 -3.72 4.78
C PRO A 55 13.23 -4.73 3.65
N ILE A 56 12.07 -5.29 3.28
CA ILE A 56 11.96 -6.19 2.14
C ILE A 56 11.40 -5.41 0.94
N PRO A 57 11.90 -5.64 -0.29
CA PRO A 57 11.21 -5.18 -1.49
C PRO A 57 9.85 -5.89 -1.57
N CYS A 58 8.77 -5.14 -1.37
CA CYS A 58 7.42 -5.66 -1.48
C CYS A 58 7.06 -5.86 -2.96
N LYS A 59 7.18 -7.09 -3.48
CA LYS A 59 6.90 -7.38 -4.90
C LYS A 59 5.41 -7.43 -5.25
N ASN A 60 4.53 -7.49 -4.25
CA ASN A 60 3.10 -7.72 -4.44
C ASN A 60 2.25 -6.63 -3.75
N GLU A 61 2.57 -5.37 -4.02
CA GLU A 61 1.77 -4.24 -3.53
C GLU A 61 0.65 -3.92 -4.53
N THR A 62 -0.56 -3.72 -4.02
CA THR A 62 -1.69 -3.19 -4.79
C THR A 62 -2.02 -1.81 -4.26
N PHE A 63 -2.00 -0.81 -5.14
CA PHE A 63 -2.35 0.56 -4.79
C PHE A 63 -3.82 0.79 -5.09
N HIS A 64 -4.55 1.36 -4.14
CA HIS A 64 -5.93 1.81 -4.31
C HIS A 64 -6.01 3.30 -3.99
N ILE A 65 -6.62 4.07 -4.90
CA ILE A 65 -7.04 5.44 -4.61
C ILE A 65 -8.50 5.39 -4.19
N CYS A 66 -8.79 5.92 -3.00
CA CYS A 66 -10.09 5.86 -2.35
C CYS A 66 -10.60 7.27 -2.00
N THR A 67 -11.90 7.49 -2.08
CA THR A 67 -12.57 8.63 -1.44
C THR A 67 -12.77 8.38 0.06
N VAL A 68 -13.25 9.40 0.79
CA VAL A 68 -13.65 9.26 2.20
C VAL A 68 -14.71 8.16 2.37
N GLU A 69 -15.72 8.15 1.52
CA GLU A 69 -16.82 7.18 1.58
C GLU A 69 -16.31 5.75 1.34
N GLU A 70 -15.38 5.58 0.41
CA GLU A 70 -14.75 4.27 0.13
C GLU A 70 -13.84 3.81 1.29
N LEU A 71 -13.20 4.73 2.01
CA LEU A 71 -12.46 4.40 3.24
C LEU A 71 -13.41 3.96 4.36
N GLU A 72 -14.52 4.68 4.56
CA GLU A 72 -15.53 4.34 5.56
C GLU A 72 -16.16 2.98 5.29
N GLN A 73 -16.49 2.66 4.03
CA GLN A 73 -16.97 1.34 3.62
C GLN A 73 -15.97 0.21 3.90
N ARG A 74 -14.67 0.53 3.90
CA ARG A 74 -13.59 -0.39 4.26
C ARG A 74 -13.29 -0.41 5.77
N GLY A 75 -13.99 0.40 6.57
CA GLY A 75 -13.76 0.52 8.01
C GLY A 75 -12.47 1.25 8.37
N LEU A 76 -11.95 2.09 7.47
CA LEU A 76 -10.72 2.86 7.65
C LEU A 76 -11.02 4.31 8.03
N ALA A 77 -10.17 4.89 8.88
CA ALA A 77 -10.24 6.32 9.18
C ALA A 77 -9.79 7.16 7.96
N VAL A 78 -10.14 8.44 7.93
CA VAL A 78 -9.69 9.36 6.88
C VAL A 78 -8.16 9.49 6.89
N GLY A 79 -7.50 9.11 5.80
CA GLY A 79 -6.05 9.16 5.67
C GLY A 79 -5.48 8.10 4.72
N HIS A 80 -4.17 8.13 4.52
CA HIS A 80 -3.45 7.12 3.76
C HIS A 80 -3.17 5.89 4.64
N HIS A 81 -3.32 4.69 4.09
CA HIS A 81 -3.19 3.43 4.84
C HIS A 81 -2.27 2.44 4.15
N ILE A 82 -1.58 1.62 4.94
CA ILE A 82 -0.89 0.43 4.48
C ILE A 82 -1.51 -0.76 5.20
N LEU A 83 -2.13 -1.65 4.44
CA LEU A 83 -2.80 -2.84 4.93
C LEU A 83 -1.96 -4.07 4.59
N VAL A 84 -1.66 -4.87 5.61
CA VAL A 84 -1.09 -6.19 5.40
C VAL A 84 -2.25 -7.16 5.15
N LYS A 85 -2.29 -7.77 3.96
CA LYS A 85 -3.18 -8.90 3.69
C LYS A 85 -2.84 -9.96 4.73
N ALA A 86 -3.77 -10.21 5.66
CA ALA A 86 -3.59 -11.27 6.62
C ALA A 86 -3.34 -12.55 5.81
N ARG A 87 -2.11 -13.09 5.89
CA ARG A 87 -1.89 -14.48 5.49
C ARG A 87 -2.83 -15.26 6.38
N ASN A 88 -3.86 -15.86 5.80
CA ASN A 88 -4.62 -16.89 6.49
C ASN A 88 -3.60 -17.86 7.07
N LYS A 89 -3.54 -17.90 8.40
CA LYS A 89 -2.65 -18.76 9.17
C LYS A 89 -3.17 -20.20 9.03
N THR A 90 -3.02 -20.79 7.85
CA THR A 90 -3.47 -22.16 7.56
C THR A 90 -2.38 -23.03 6.93
N GLU A 91 -1.13 -22.57 6.85
CA GLU A 91 0.01 -23.40 6.40
C GLU A 91 1.21 -23.29 7.35
N ALA A 92 0.97 -23.56 8.63
CA ALA A 92 2.03 -23.83 9.61
C ALA A 92 1.55 -24.87 10.63
N ALA A 93 1.04 -25.99 10.14
CA ALA A 93 0.85 -27.22 10.88
C ALA A 93 0.68 -28.35 9.87
N ASN A 94 1.80 -28.81 9.28
CA ASN A 94 2.06 -30.17 8.82
C ASN A 94 3.29 -30.15 7.89
N GLY A 95 4.37 -30.82 8.34
CA GLY A 95 5.61 -31.01 7.60
C GLY A 95 6.78 -31.22 8.56
#